data_AF-B4HII4-F1
#
_entry.id   AF-B4HII4-F1
#
_cell.length_a   1.000
_cell.length_b   1.000
_cell.length_c   1.000
_cell.angle_alpha   90.00
_cell.angle_beta   90.00
_cell.angle_gamma   90.00
#
_symmetry.space_group_name_H-M   'P 1'
#
loop_
_entity.id
_entity.type
_entity.pdbx_description
1 polymer ?
#
loop_
_entity_poly.entity_id
_entity_poly.type
_entity_poly.pdbx_seq_one_letter_code
_entity_poly.pdbx_strand_id
1 'polypeptide(L)'
;MSKLLLLMAFCCILISQVLAQDASSRQFCDRLFADCLREEPYVGRRDDTVDLFNLYCFQNVFRGHWMNVSRCQLVKASCILTMVRCDNLSCKNVFLALTS
;
A
#
# COMPACT_ATOMS: atom_id res chain seq x y z
N MET A 1 41.08 15.70 -0.06
CA MET A 1 40.73 14.58 0.84
C MET A 1 39.49 14.86 1.70
N SER A 2 39.43 15.92 2.52
CA SER A 2 38.27 16.22 3.40
C SER A 2 36.93 16.44 2.65
N LYS A 3 36.93 17.13 1.51
CA LYS A 3 35.70 17.38 0.73
C LYS A 3 35.04 16.11 0.19
N LEU A 4 35.83 15.12 -0.21
CA LEU A 4 35.35 13.84 -0.75
C LEU A 4 34.73 12.96 0.34
N LEU A 5 35.34 12.95 1.54
CA LEU A 5 34.78 12.29 2.71
C LEU A 5 33.45 12.90 3.13
N LEU A 6 33.34 14.24 3.09
CA LEU A 6 32.11 14.94 3.45
C LEU A 6 30.98 14.64 2.46
N LEU A 7 31.31 14.59 1.16
CA LEU A 7 30.36 14.22 0.10
C LEU A 7 29.91 12.75 0.24
N MET A 8 30.84 11.84 0.55
CA MET A 8 30.50 10.44 0.82
C MET A 8 29.60 10.29 2.06
N ALA A 9 29.92 10.96 3.16
CA ALA A 9 29.12 10.96 4.37
C ALA A 9 27.70 11.50 4.12
N PHE A 10 27.58 12.56 3.33
CA PHE A 10 26.28 13.12 2.94
C PHE A 10 25.45 12.12 2.11
N CYS A 11 26.07 11.46 1.13
CA CYS A 11 25.41 10.38 0.37
C CYS A 11 24.95 9.23 1.27
N CYS A 12 25.77 8.80 2.24
CA CYS A 12 25.40 7.74 3.17
C CYS A 12 24.19 8.11 4.05
N ILE A 13 24.11 9.37 4.50
CA ILE A 13 22.97 9.87 5.30
C ILE A 13 21.69 9.92 4.45
N LEU A 14 21.78 10.37 3.20
CA LEU A 14 20.62 10.41 2.32
C LEU A 14 20.11 9.00 2.01
N ILE A 15 21.00 8.05 1.73
CA ILE A 15 20.62 6.65 1.46
C ILE A 15 19.98 6.02 2.70
N SER A 16 20.52 6.25 3.90
CA SER A 16 19.95 5.68 5.13
C SER A 16 18.56 6.25 5.44
N GLN A 17 18.30 7.53 5.15
CA GLN A 17 16.97 8.11 5.28
C GLN A 17 15.95 7.46 4.33
N VAL A 18 16.33 7.23 3.07
CA VAL A 18 15.46 6.56 2.09
C VAL A 18 15.14 5.13 2.53
N LEU A 19 16.15 4.37 2.99
CA LEU A 19 15.95 2.99 3.44
C LEU A 19 15.12 2.89 4.73
N ALA A 20 15.25 3.84 5.65
CA ALA A 20 14.46 3.89 6.88
C ALA A 20 12.99 4.25 6.61
N GLN A 21 12.74 5.05 5.57
CA GLN A 21 11.39 5.49 5.20
C GLN A 21 10.50 4.31 4.79
N ASP A 22 11.00 3.36 3.99
CA ASP A 22 10.23 2.19 3.54
C ASP A 22 9.70 1.33 4.70
N ALA A 23 10.55 1.04 5.69
CA ALA A 23 10.16 0.26 6.87
C ALA A 23 9.10 1.00 7.69
N SER A 24 9.28 2.31 7.88
CA SER A 24 8.33 3.15 8.61
C SER A 24 6.97 3.27 7.88
N SER A 25 6.98 3.37 6.55
CA SER A 25 5.79 3.43 5.70
C SER A 25 4.99 2.14 5.74
N ARG A 26 5.66 0.97 5.68
CA ARG A 26 4.96 -0.32 5.82
C ARG A 26 4.30 -0.45 7.19
N GLN A 27 5.01 -0.11 8.26
CA GLN A 27 4.46 -0.15 9.61
C GLN A 27 3.30 0.85 9.81
N PHE A 28 3.34 1.99 9.12
CA PHE A 28 2.21 2.91 9.07
C PHE A 28 0.99 2.28 8.38
N CYS A 29 1.16 1.64 7.23
CA CYS A 29 0.06 0.98 6.52
C CYS A 29 -0.55 -0.18 7.31
N ASP A 30 0.25 -0.93 8.07
CA ASP A 30 -0.25 -1.99 8.95
C ASP A 30 -1.07 -1.44 10.12
N ARG A 31 -0.65 -0.32 10.72
CA ARG A 31 -1.44 0.37 11.75
C ARG A 31 -2.77 0.89 11.19
N LEU A 32 -2.72 1.54 10.03
CA LEU A 32 -3.93 2.03 9.35
C LEU A 32 -4.92 0.89 9.06
N PHE A 33 -4.41 -0.28 8.65
CA PHE A 33 -5.24 -1.46 8.46
C PHE A 33 -5.88 -1.95 9.76
N ALA A 34 -5.11 -2.04 10.84
CA ALA A 34 -5.62 -2.44 12.15
C ALA A 34 -6.69 -1.48 12.68
N ASP A 35 -6.50 -0.17 12.49
CA ASP A 35 -7.48 0.84 12.89
C ASP A 35 -8.75 0.75 12.03
N CYS A 36 -8.63 0.51 10.72
CA CYS A 36 -9.79 0.27 9.86
C CYS A 36 -10.60 -0.96 10.31
N LEU A 37 -9.92 -2.07 10.64
CA LEU A 37 -10.57 -3.29 11.12
C LEU A 37 -11.33 -3.07 12.43
N ARG A 38 -10.84 -2.18 13.30
CA ARG A 38 -11.50 -1.83 14.55
C ARG A 38 -12.86 -1.17 14.33
N GLU A 39 -12.96 -0.38 13.26
CA GLU A 39 -14.19 0.33 12.88
C GLU A 39 -15.12 -0.52 11.99
N GLU A 40 -14.65 -1.64 11.43
CA GLU A 40 -15.43 -2.53 10.55
C GLU A 40 -16.82 -2.92 11.11
N PRO A 41 -17.02 -3.17 12.42
CA PRO A 41 -18.34 -3.46 12.99
C PRO A 41 -19.36 -2.32 12.86
N TYR A 42 -18.91 -1.07 12.78
CA TYR A 42 -19.78 0.12 12.77
C TYR A 42 -20.07 0.59 11.34
N VAL A 43 -19.05 0.57 10.49
CA VAL A 43 -19.11 1.09 9.12
C VAL A 43 -19.17 0.00 8.05
N GLY A 44 -19.18 -1.27 8.47
CA GLY A 44 -19.27 -2.42 7.57
C GLY A 44 -17.97 -2.77 6.85
N ARG A 45 -17.95 -3.96 6.25
CA ARG A 45 -16.81 -4.55 5.53
C ARG A 45 -16.71 -4.09 4.07
N ARG A 46 -17.80 -3.59 3.50
CA ARG A 46 -17.92 -3.15 2.10
C ARG A 46 -18.64 -1.80 2.05
N ASP A 47 -18.36 -1.06 1.00
CA ASP A 47 -19.05 0.17 0.61
C ASP A 47 -19.18 0.22 -0.91
N ASP A 48 -19.91 1.21 -1.43
CA ASP A 48 -20.12 1.38 -2.87
C ASP A 48 -18.80 1.50 -3.66
N THR A 49 -17.76 2.07 -3.04
CA THR A 49 -16.46 2.24 -3.68
C THR A 49 -15.77 0.89 -3.86
N VAL A 50 -15.72 0.07 -2.81
CA VAL A 50 -15.11 -1.26 -2.86
C VAL A 50 -15.90 -2.21 -3.75
N ASP A 51 -17.22 -2.10 -3.76
CA ASP A 51 -18.09 -2.96 -4.57
C ASP A 51 -17.93 -2.63 -6.06
N LEU A 52 -17.87 -1.34 -6.43
CA LEU A 52 -17.58 -0.91 -7.79
C LEU A 52 -16.18 -1.37 -8.24
N PHE A 53 -15.17 -1.23 -7.38
CA PHE A 53 -13.81 -1.66 -7.67
C PHE A 53 -13.74 -3.18 -7.92
N ASN A 54 -14.38 -3.97 -7.04
CA ASN A 54 -14.45 -5.42 -7.19
C ASN A 54 -15.15 -5.83 -8.50
N LEU A 55 -16.27 -5.18 -8.84
CA LEU A 55 -16.99 -5.42 -10.08
C LEU A 55 -16.11 -5.10 -11.31
N TYR A 56 -15.42 -3.96 -11.29
CA TYR A 56 -14.49 -3.57 -12.35
C TYR A 56 -13.38 -4.61 -12.55
N CYS A 57 -12.73 -5.04 -11.47
CA CYS A 57 -11.64 -6.01 -11.55
C CYS A 57 -12.10 -7.40 -11.98
N PHE A 58 -13.28 -7.82 -11.53
CA PHE A 58 -13.92 -9.06 -11.94
C PHE A 58 -14.21 -9.10 -13.45
N GLN A 59 -14.72 -8.00 -14.01
CA GLN A 59 -15.11 -7.93 -15.42
C GLN A 59 -13.91 -7.73 -16.36
N ASN A 60 -12.95 -6.86 -15.99
CA ASN A 60 -11.98 -6.32 -16.94
C ASN A 60 -10.59 -6.93 -16.87
N VAL A 61 -10.14 -7.41 -15.71
CA VAL A 61 -8.74 -7.81 -15.53
C VAL A 61 -8.58 -9.31 -15.34
N PHE A 62 -9.46 -9.93 -14.55
CA PHE A 62 -9.29 -11.33 -14.16
C PHE A 62 -10.46 -12.25 -14.55
N ARG A 63 -11.40 -11.81 -15.41
CA ARG A 63 -12.60 -12.55 -15.88
C ARG A 63 -12.92 -13.81 -15.06
N GLY A 64 -13.52 -13.62 -13.88
CA GLY A 64 -13.94 -14.72 -13.00
C GLY A 64 -12.95 -15.12 -11.90
N HIS A 65 -11.67 -14.75 -11.97
CA HIS A 65 -10.62 -15.13 -11.02
C HIS A 65 -10.30 -14.02 -9.99
N TRP A 66 -11.01 -12.90 -10.04
CA TRP A 66 -10.85 -11.85 -9.05
C TRP A 66 -11.41 -12.30 -7.70
N MET A 67 -10.59 -12.18 -6.65
CA MET A 67 -11.05 -12.36 -5.27
C MET A 67 -11.45 -11.00 -4.71
N ASN A 68 -12.70 -10.89 -4.28
CA ASN A 68 -13.22 -9.63 -3.74
C ASN A 68 -12.42 -9.17 -2.52
N VAL A 69 -12.01 -7.92 -2.54
CA VAL A 69 -11.33 -7.27 -1.41
C VAL A 69 -12.33 -6.52 -0.53
N SER A 70 -12.10 -6.51 0.78
CA SER A 70 -12.84 -5.67 1.72
C SER A 70 -12.39 -4.21 1.64
N ARG A 71 -13.17 -3.30 2.24
CA ARG A 71 -12.80 -1.89 2.34
C ARG A 71 -11.42 -1.72 3.00
N CYS A 72 -11.19 -2.38 4.13
CA CYS A 72 -9.92 -2.27 4.83
C CYS A 72 -8.74 -2.87 4.04
N GLN A 73 -8.97 -3.95 3.27
CA GLN A 73 -7.96 -4.48 2.35
C GLN A 73 -7.63 -3.48 1.24
N LEU A 74 -8.65 -2.83 0.65
CA LEU A 74 -8.41 -1.80 -0.37
C LEU A 74 -7.68 -0.59 0.22
N VAL A 75 -8.00 -0.15 1.45
CA VAL A 75 -7.26 0.90 2.18
C VAL A 75 -5.80 0.51 2.39
N LYS A 76 -5.54 -0.71 2.89
CA LYS A 76 -4.18 -1.22 3.09
C LYS A 76 -3.39 -1.23 1.79
N ALA A 77 -3.97 -1.80 0.74
CA ALA A 77 -3.33 -1.86 -0.57
C ALA A 77 -3.03 -0.46 -1.12
N SER A 78 -3.98 0.47 -1.01
CA SER A 78 -3.80 1.87 -1.42
C SER A 78 -2.62 2.52 -0.69
N CYS A 79 -2.54 2.34 0.64
CA CYS A 79 -1.43 2.84 1.43
C CYS A 79 -0.08 2.27 0.97
N ILE A 80 0.02 0.95 0.77
CA ILE A 80 1.26 0.30 0.31
C ILE A 80 1.66 0.83 -1.06
N LEU A 81 0.71 0.93 -1.99
CA LEU A 81 0.98 1.38 -3.34
C LEU A 81 1.44 2.84 -3.38
N THR A 82 0.84 3.72 -2.57
CA THR A 82 1.21 5.13 -2.53
C THR A 82 2.48 5.41 -1.70
N MET A 83 2.60 4.82 -0.51
CA MET A 83 3.62 5.19 0.49
C MET A 83 4.88 4.32 0.44
N VAL A 84 4.81 3.12 -0.16
CA VAL A 84 5.91 2.16 -0.16
C VAL A 84 6.40 1.87 -1.58
N ARG A 85 5.48 1.68 -2.54
CA ARG A 85 5.86 1.26 -3.90
C ARG A 85 5.85 2.38 -4.94
N CYS A 86 5.19 3.49 -4.66
CA CYS A 86 4.93 4.57 -5.62
C CYS A 86 4.28 4.06 -6.93
N ASP A 87 3.33 3.13 -6.79
CA ASP A 87 2.63 2.45 -7.88
C ASP A 87 1.17 2.89 -8.00
N ASN A 88 0.59 2.71 -9.20
CA ASN A 88 -0.83 3.01 -9.45
C ASN A 88 -1.76 1.97 -8.79
N LEU A 89 -2.95 2.42 -8.35
CA LEU A 89 -4.05 1.53 -7.94
C LEU A 89 -4.68 0.82 -9.14
N SER A 90 -4.08 -0.28 -9.59
CA SER A 90 -4.67 -1.21 -10.54
C SER A 90 -5.10 -2.50 -9.85
N CYS A 91 -6.01 -3.27 -10.46
CA CYS A 91 -6.43 -4.58 -9.92
C CYS A 91 -5.24 -5.51 -9.65
N LYS A 92 -4.26 -5.55 -10.58
CA LYS A 92 -3.04 -6.35 -10.43
C LYS A 92 -2.19 -5.84 -9.25
N ASN A 93 -2.01 -4.53 -9.14
CA ASN A 93 -1.17 -3.96 -8.09
C ASN A 93 -1.80 -4.11 -6.71
N VAL A 94 -3.13 -3.97 -6.59
CA VAL A 94 -3.87 -4.23 -5.35
C VAL A 94 -3.70 -5.69 -4.92
N PHE A 95 -3.86 -6.63 -5.85
CA PHE A 95 -3.62 -8.05 -5.56
C PHE A 95 -2.20 -8.30 -5.05
N LEU A 96 -1.19 -7.81 -5.77
CA LEU A 96 0.22 -7.96 -5.40
C LEU A 96 0.61 -7.23 -4.11
N ALA A 97 -0.10 -6.17 -3.74
CA ALA A 97 0.13 -5.44 -2.49
C ALA A 97 -0.41 -6.20 -1.26
N LEU A 98 -1.44 -7.04 -1.45
CA LEU A 98 -2.06 -7.81 -0.38
C LEU A 98 -1.43 -9.20 -0.19
N THR A 99 -0.73 -9.71 -1.20
CA THR A 99 -0.06 -11.02 -1.15
C THR A 99 1.45 -10.96 -0.86
N SER A 100 2.03 -9.76 -0.77
CA SER A 100 3.46 -9.56 -0.45
C SER A 100 3.70 -9.38 1.04
#